data_AF-A0A4Y3KF41-F1
#
_entry.id   AF-A0A4Y3KF41-F1
#
_cell.length_a   1.000
_cell.length_b   1.000
_cell.length_c   1.000
_cell.angle_alpha   90.00
_cell.angle_beta   90.00
_cell.angle_gamma   90.00
#
_symmetry.space_group_name_H-M   'P 1'
#
loop_
_entity.id
_entity.type
_entity.pdbx_description
1 polymer ?
#
loop_
_entity_poly.entity_id
_entity_poly.type
_entity_poly.pdbx_seq_one_letter_code
_entity_poly.pdbx_strand_id
1 'polypeptide(L)'
;MHAETVPQWRAWLAEHHGSGADGVWLVMWRPATGRPRVSYEEAIEEALCFGWVDSMSGPVDAERSRLWFPPRRVGSPWSRTDKERVARVEADGRMTDAGRAVVERARADGSWTYLDQVEARVAETARLAQQGVPAHQQPRG
;
A
#
# COMPACT_ATOMS: atom_id res chain seq x y z
N MET A 1 16.82 -1.57 -5.19
CA MET A 1 17.38 -2.64 -4.35
C MET A 1 16.73 -3.99 -4.68
N HIS A 2 17.32 -5.11 -4.29
CA HIS A 2 16.71 -6.44 -4.41
C HIS A 2 16.64 -7.06 -3.02
N ALA A 3 15.44 -7.31 -2.49
CA ALA A 3 15.25 -7.98 -1.19
C ALA A 3 14.70 -9.39 -1.43
N GLU A 4 15.29 -10.37 -0.76
CA GLU A 4 14.80 -11.75 -0.76
C GLU A 4 14.02 -12.07 0.51
N THR A 5 14.09 -11.20 1.53
CA THR A 5 13.42 -11.37 2.82
C THR A 5 12.85 -10.07 3.36
N VAL A 6 11.80 -10.18 4.18
CA VAL A 6 11.16 -9.03 4.87
C VAL A 6 12.16 -8.24 5.73
N PRO A 7 13.05 -8.87 6.54
CA PRO A 7 14.03 -8.13 7.32
C PRO A 7 15.01 -7.30 6.49
N GLN A 8 15.44 -7.78 5.32
CA GLN A 8 16.30 -7.00 4.41
C GLN A 8 15.59 -5.75 3.90
N TRP A 9 14.31 -5.88 3.53
CA TRP A 9 13.50 -4.75 3.08
C TRP A 9 13.29 -3.72 4.21
N ARG A 10 12.90 -4.20 5.38
CA ARG A 10 12.69 -3.37 6.57
C ARG A 10 13.96 -2.64 7.00
N ALA A 11 15.12 -3.30 6.97
CA ALA A 11 16.40 -2.67 7.31
C ALA A 11 16.73 -1.52 6.35
N TRP A 12 16.53 -1.73 5.04
CA TRP A 12 16.72 -0.67 4.05
C TRP A 12 15.79 0.52 4.30
N LEU A 13 14.51 0.27 4.55
CA LEU A 13 13.55 1.34 4.89
C LEU A 13 13.96 2.11 6.15
N ALA A 14 14.39 1.41 7.20
CA ALA A 14 14.84 2.03 8.44
C ALA A 14 16.00 3.01 8.22
N GLU A 15 16.94 2.66 7.33
CA GLU A 15 18.09 3.52 7.01
C GLU A 15 17.72 4.70 6.09
N HIS A 16 16.77 4.53 5.16
CA HIS A 16 16.60 5.47 4.05
C HIS A 16 15.27 6.26 4.04
N HIS A 17 14.26 5.88 4.81
CA HIS A 17 12.92 6.51 4.72
C HIS A 17 12.92 8.03 4.95
N GLY A 18 13.84 8.53 5.78
CA GLY A 18 13.98 9.94 6.13
C GLY A 18 15.13 10.67 5.41
N SER A 19 15.85 10.03 4.48
CA SER A 19 17.06 10.60 3.88
C SER A 19 16.79 11.63 2.77
N GLY A 20 15.52 11.97 2.50
CA GLY A 20 15.12 12.82 1.38
C GLY A 20 15.12 12.14 0.01
N ALA A 21 15.16 10.80 -0.03
CA ALA A 21 15.08 10.05 -1.28
C ALA A 21 13.68 10.14 -1.92
N ASP A 22 13.62 10.29 -3.25
CA ASP A 22 12.35 10.34 -4.01
C ASP A 22 11.61 8.99 -4.09
N GLY A 23 12.29 7.91 -3.71
CA GLY A 23 11.77 6.55 -3.66
C GLY A 23 12.81 5.49 -4.03
N VAL A 24 12.37 4.24 -4.06
CA VAL A 24 13.21 3.09 -4.44
C VAL A 24 12.43 2.07 -5.26
N TRP A 25 13.11 1.45 -6.23
CA TRP A 25 12.61 0.23 -6.85
C TRP A 25 13.00 -0.96 -5.97
N LEU A 26 11.99 -1.66 -5.45
CA LEU A 26 12.17 -2.99 -4.87
C LEU A 26 12.03 -4.03 -5.98
N VAL A 27 13.15 -4.65 -6.35
CA VAL A 27 13.19 -5.82 -7.23
C VAL A 27 12.88 -7.04 -6.40
N MET A 28 12.08 -7.96 -6.94
CA MET A 28 11.67 -9.20 -6.30
C MET A 28 11.66 -10.35 -7.31
N TRP A 29 11.95 -11.56 -6.85
CA TRP A 29 11.72 -12.76 -7.64
C TRP A 29 10.21 -12.96 -7.90
N ARG A 30 9.87 -13.49 -9.08
CA ARG A 30 8.49 -13.88 -9.40
C ARG A 30 8.12 -15.15 -8.62
N PRO A 31 6.84 -15.32 -8.24
CA PRO A 31 6.39 -16.51 -7.50
C PRO A 31 6.76 -17.84 -8.16
N ALA A 32 6.70 -17.90 -9.49
CA ALA A 32 6.98 -19.11 -10.28
C ALA A 32 8.43 -19.61 -10.17
N THR A 33 9.37 -18.77 -9.73
CA THR A 33 10.78 -19.16 -9.58
C THR A 33 11.03 -20.05 -8.35
N GLY A 34 10.10 -20.08 -7.38
CA GLY A 34 10.28 -20.77 -6.11
C GLY A 34 11.38 -20.19 -5.20
N ARG A 35 11.99 -19.06 -5.59
CA ARG A 35 13.06 -18.41 -4.82
C ARG A 35 12.50 -17.63 -3.62
N PRO A 36 13.29 -17.45 -2.55
CA PRO A 36 12.91 -16.58 -1.44
C PRO A 36 12.60 -15.17 -1.95
N ARG A 37 11.46 -14.61 -1.54
CA ARG A 37 11.02 -13.29 -1.99
C ARG A 37 10.25 -12.59 -0.90
N VAL A 38 10.28 -11.27 -0.91
CA VAL A 38 9.24 -10.45 -0.27
C VAL A 38 7.98 -10.53 -1.14
N SER A 39 6.83 -10.85 -0.55
CA SER A 39 5.56 -10.79 -1.25
C SER A 39 5.11 -9.34 -1.45
N TYR A 40 4.18 -9.14 -2.40
CA TYR A 40 3.60 -7.81 -2.65
C TYR A 40 2.99 -7.21 -1.38
N GLU A 41 2.26 -8.02 -0.61
CA GLU A 41 1.59 -7.57 0.62
C GLU A 41 2.60 -7.19 1.70
N GLU A 42 3.59 -8.05 1.96
CA GLU A 42 4.66 -7.77 2.93
C GLU A 42 5.46 -6.51 2.57
N ALA A 43 5.73 -6.29 1.28
CA ALA A 43 6.49 -5.13 0.83
C ALA A 43 5.75 -3.82 1.13
N ILE A 44 4.43 -3.78 0.91
CA ILE A 44 3.61 -2.59 1.17
C ILE A 44 3.43 -2.37 2.66
N GLU A 45 3.12 -3.42 3.42
CA GLU A 45 2.96 -3.31 4.88
C GLU A 45 4.22 -2.75 5.53
N GLU A 46 5.40 -3.25 5.15
CA GLU A 46 6.67 -2.71 5.63
C GLU A 46 6.85 -1.26 5.18
N ALA A 47 6.57 -0.91 3.93
CA ALA A 47 6.69 0.48 3.46
C ALA A 47 5.79 1.45 4.25
N LEU A 48 4.55 1.04 4.55
CA LEU A 48 3.61 1.82 5.35
C LEU A 48 4.11 2.06 6.77
N CYS A 49 4.85 1.10 7.36
CA CYS A 49 5.47 1.28 8.68
C CYS A 49 6.40 2.49 8.73
N PHE A 50 6.96 2.92 7.60
CA PHE A 50 7.89 4.05 7.49
C PHE A 50 7.29 5.25 6.72
N GLY A 51 5.98 5.23 6.45
CA GLY A 51 5.29 6.34 5.78
C GLY A 51 5.50 6.37 4.26
N TRP A 52 5.89 5.25 3.66
CA TRP A 52 6.04 5.06 2.23
C TRP A 52 4.87 4.24 1.69
N VAL A 53 4.65 4.26 0.37
CA VAL A 53 3.56 3.53 -0.31
C VAL A 53 4.08 2.96 -1.62
N ASP A 54 3.41 1.97 -2.21
CA ASP A 54 3.71 1.53 -3.58
C ASP A 54 3.05 2.44 -4.63
N SER A 55 3.53 2.37 -5.87
CA SER A 55 2.95 3.13 -6.97
C SER A 55 2.98 2.39 -8.30
N MET A 56 4.17 2.17 -8.86
CA MET A 56 4.30 1.59 -10.20
C MET A 56 4.97 0.24 -10.12
N SER A 57 4.44 -0.74 -10.85
CA SER A 57 5.07 -2.05 -10.99
C SER A 57 5.54 -2.29 -12.43
N GLY A 58 6.47 -3.22 -12.60
CA GLY A 58 6.89 -3.63 -13.94
C GLY A 58 7.79 -4.86 -13.94
N PRO A 59 8.01 -5.47 -15.12
CA PRO A 59 9.01 -6.52 -15.27
C PRO A 59 10.42 -5.95 -15.15
N VAL A 60 11.35 -6.76 -14.63
CA VAL A 60 12.80 -6.55 -14.82
C VAL A 60 13.30 -7.50 -15.89
N ASP A 61 12.92 -8.77 -15.78
CA ASP A 61 13.20 -9.84 -16.75
C ASP A 61 12.20 -11.01 -16.58
N ALA A 62 12.57 -12.18 -17.11
CA ALA A 62 11.78 -13.41 -17.07
C ALA A 62 11.54 -13.93 -15.64
N GLU A 63 12.48 -13.71 -14.71
CA GLU A 63 12.43 -14.24 -13.35
C GLU A 63 12.06 -13.18 -12.32
N ARG A 64 12.18 -11.89 -12.64
CA ARG A 64 12.07 -10.78 -11.69
C ARG A 64 11.05 -9.72 -12.09
N SER A 65 10.40 -9.14 -11.09
CA SER A 65 9.59 -7.94 -11.20
C SER A 65 10.13 -6.85 -10.29
N ARG A 66 9.63 -5.63 -10.44
CA ARG A 66 9.94 -4.49 -9.59
C ARG A 66 8.69 -3.73 -9.20
N LEU A 67 8.73 -3.13 -8.02
CA LEU A 67 7.70 -2.26 -7.48
C LEU A 67 8.36 -0.97 -6.97
N TRP A 68 7.84 0.18 -7.38
CA TRP A 68 8.32 1.50 -6.98
C TRP A 68 7.66 1.91 -5.67
N PHE A 69 8.49 2.31 -4.72
CA PHE A 69 8.08 2.79 -3.41
C PHE A 69 8.58 4.21 -3.18
N PRO A 70 7.74 5.25 -3.34
CA PRO A 70 8.04 6.61 -2.90
C PRO A 70 7.57 6.88 -1.46
N PRO A 71 8.12 7.91 -0.79
CA PRO A 71 7.48 8.51 0.36
C PRO A 71 6.04 8.94 0.03
N ARG A 72 5.10 8.72 0.94
CA ARG A 72 3.70 9.09 0.70
C ARG A 72 3.54 10.61 0.70
N ARG A 73 3.00 11.15 -0.40
CA ARG A 73 2.82 12.60 -0.58
C ARG A 73 1.73 13.14 0.35
N VAL A 74 1.91 14.36 0.83
CA VAL A 74 0.89 15.07 1.62
C VAL A 74 -0.38 15.24 0.77
N GLY A 75 -1.56 15.03 1.39
CA GLY A 75 -2.84 15.11 0.70
C GLY A 75 -3.16 13.96 -0.25
N SER A 76 -2.28 12.96 -0.45
CA SER A 76 -2.60 11.83 -1.32
C SER A 76 -3.69 10.95 -0.67
N PRO A 77 -4.72 10.52 -1.42
CA PRO A 77 -5.84 9.78 -0.86
C PRO A 77 -5.44 8.42 -0.30
N TRP A 78 -6.18 7.93 0.70
CA TRP A 78 -5.99 6.61 1.29
C TRP A 78 -7.11 5.65 0.86
N SER A 79 -6.73 4.54 0.23
CA SER A 79 -7.67 3.47 -0.12
C SER A 79 -8.09 2.69 1.12
N ARG A 80 -9.22 1.98 1.06
CA ARG A 80 -9.62 1.04 2.12
C ARG A 80 -8.52 0.03 2.44
N THR A 81 -7.91 -0.56 1.41
CA THR A 81 -6.87 -1.59 1.59
C THR A 81 -5.63 -1.06 2.29
N ASP A 82 -5.20 0.18 2.01
CA ASP A 82 -4.08 0.79 2.73
C ASP A 82 -4.41 1.01 4.21
N LYS A 83 -5.65 1.42 4.52
CA LYS A 83 -6.09 1.60 5.92
C LYS A 83 -6.14 0.27 6.66
N GLU A 84 -6.59 -0.80 6.00
CA GLU A 84 -6.59 -2.15 6.55
C GLU A 84 -5.15 -2.64 6.81
N ARG A 85 -4.22 -2.40 5.89
CA ARG A 85 -2.79 -2.68 6.09
C ARG A 85 -2.22 -1.93 7.27
N VAL A 86 -2.49 -0.62 7.38
CA VAL A 86 -2.09 0.21 8.53
C VAL A 86 -2.61 -0.41 9.82
N ALA A 87 -3.90 -0.76 9.89
CA ALA A 87 -4.49 -1.37 11.07
C ALA A 87 -3.81 -2.69 11.46
N ARG A 88 -3.45 -3.53 10.48
CA ARG A 88 -2.71 -4.78 10.73
C ARG A 88 -1.32 -4.53 11.30
N VAL A 89 -0.52 -3.68 10.65
CA VAL A 89 0.86 -3.43 11.13
C VAL A 89 0.91 -2.67 12.46
N GLU A 90 -0.14 -1.90 12.79
CA GLU A 90 -0.32 -1.32 14.12
C GLU A 90 -0.66 -2.38 15.16
N ALA A 91 -1.59 -3.30 14.86
CA ALA A 91 -1.95 -4.41 15.74
C ALA A 91 -0.75 -5.35 15.99
N ASP A 92 0.09 -5.56 14.98
CA ASP A 92 1.31 -6.36 15.07
C ASP A 92 2.47 -5.63 15.79
N GLY A 93 2.31 -4.35 16.15
CA GLY A 93 3.37 -3.54 16.77
C GLY A 93 4.56 -3.23 15.84
N ARG A 94 4.39 -3.39 14.51
CA ARG A 94 5.43 -3.14 13.50
C ARG A 94 5.50 -1.68 13.05
N MET A 95 4.43 -0.91 13.25
CA MET A 95 4.37 0.51 12.89
C MET A 95 5.45 1.34 13.60
N THR A 96 6.16 2.19 12.86
CA THR A 96 7.14 3.13 13.43
C THR A 96 6.55 4.53 13.59
N ASP A 97 7.24 5.40 14.32
CA ASP A 97 6.82 6.80 14.48
C ASP A 97 6.75 7.55 13.16
N ALA A 98 7.60 7.22 12.19
CA ALA A 98 7.58 7.83 10.86
C ALA A 98 6.27 7.51 10.12
N GLY A 99 5.87 6.25 10.08
CA GLY A 99 4.59 5.85 9.47
C GLY A 99 3.40 6.44 10.21
N ARG A 100 3.43 6.42 11.55
CA ARG A 100 2.37 7.02 12.39
C ARG A 100 2.21 8.51 12.12
N ALA A 101 3.30 9.27 12.01
CA ALA A 101 3.25 10.69 11.69
C ALA A 101 2.59 10.98 10.33
N VAL A 102 2.80 10.11 9.34
CA VAL A 102 2.15 10.22 8.02
C VAL A 102 0.64 9.94 8.13
N VAL A 103 0.23 8.95 8.92
CA VAL A 103 -1.18 8.64 9.19
C VAL A 103 -1.87 9.80 9.93
N GLU A 104 -1.26 10.32 11.00
CA GLU A 104 -1.83 11.44 11.76
C GLU A 104 -1.99 12.69 10.91
N ARG A 105 -0.99 13.00 10.07
CA ARG A 105 -1.10 14.11 9.11
C ARG A 105 -2.24 13.88 8.12
N ALA A 106 -2.41 12.65 7.61
CA ALA A 106 -3.49 12.33 6.68
C ALA A 106 -4.89 12.44 7.33
N ARG A 107 -4.99 12.14 8.63
CA ARG A 107 -6.22 12.37 9.39
C ARG A 107 -6.48 13.87 9.55
N ALA A 108 -5.44 14.65 9.86
CA ALA A 108 -5.54 16.10 10.02
C ALA A 108 -5.88 16.85 8.72
N ASP A 109 -5.32 16.42 7.58
CA ASP A 109 -5.55 17.04 6.27
C ASP A 109 -6.78 16.49 5.52
N GLY A 110 -7.46 15.49 6.08
CA GLY A 110 -8.68 14.89 5.52
C GLY A 110 -8.43 13.88 4.38
N SER A 111 -7.19 13.69 3.92
CA SER A 111 -6.86 12.71 2.87
C SER A 111 -7.11 11.26 3.33
N TRP A 112 -7.10 11.02 4.64
CA TRP A 112 -7.44 9.71 5.23
C TRP A 112 -8.85 9.27 4.87
N THR A 113 -9.85 10.16 4.88
CA THR A 113 -11.26 9.80 4.63
C THR A 113 -11.74 10.15 3.23
N TYR A 114 -10.87 10.74 2.40
CA TYR A 114 -11.23 11.29 1.09
C TYR A 114 -11.95 10.30 0.16
N LEU A 115 -11.54 9.02 0.16
CA LEU A 115 -12.13 7.99 -0.70
C LEU A 115 -13.33 7.26 -0.07
N ASP A 116 -13.64 7.46 1.21
CA ASP A 116 -14.60 6.61 1.94
C ASP A 116 -15.98 6.59 1.30
N GLN A 117 -16.50 7.77 0.93
CA GLN A 117 -17.83 7.86 0.33
C GLN A 117 -17.88 7.26 -1.07
N VAL A 118 -16.79 7.35 -1.84
CA VAL A 118 -16.72 6.78 -3.19
C VAL A 118 -16.64 5.25 -3.08
N GLU A 119 -15.76 4.74 -2.23
CA GLU A 119 -15.58 3.30 -2.02
C GLU A 119 -16.80 2.63 -1.37
N ALA A 120 -17.55 3.33 -0.52
CA ALA A 120 -18.81 2.85 0.04
C ALA A 120 -19.87 2.66 -1.05
N ARG A 121 -20.00 3.64 -1.96
CA ARG A 121 -20.95 3.55 -3.09
C ARG A 121 -20.59 2.42 -4.04
N VAL A 122 -19.31 2.30 -4.42
CA VAL A 122 -18.84 1.20 -5.30
C VAL A 122 -19.15 -0.16 -4.68
N ALA A 123 -18.92 -0.33 -3.38
CA ALA A 123 -19.22 -1.57 -2.67
C ALA A 123 -20.72 -1.90 -2.67
N GLU A 124 -21.58 -0.91 -2.46
CA GLU A 124 -23.03 -1.09 -2.50
C GLU A 124 -23.54 -1.44 -3.90
N THR A 125 -23.08 -0.73 -4.93
CA THR A 125 -23.37 -1.05 -6.34
C THR A 125 -22.97 -2.50 -6.67
N ALA A 126 -21.77 -2.92 -6.25
CA ALA A 126 -21.30 -4.29 -6.45
C ALA A 126 -22.15 -5.33 -5.70
N ARG A 127 -22.64 -5.01 -4.50
CA ARG A 127 -23.51 -5.87 -3.70
C ARG A 127 -24.90 -6.04 -4.34
N LEU A 128 -25.52 -4.94 -4.77
CA LEU A 128 -26.81 -4.95 -5.45
C LEU A 128 -26.75 -5.75 -6.76
N ALA A 129 -25.65 -5.63 -7.51
CA ALA A 129 -25.43 -6.44 -8.71
C ALA A 129 -25.35 -7.94 -8.41
N GLN A 130 -24.66 -8.34 -7.33
CA GLN A 130 -24.60 -9.75 -6.89
C GLN A 130 -25.97 -10.29 -6.42
N GLN A 131 -26.86 -9.41 -5.98
CA GLN A 131 -28.23 -9.74 -5.59
C GLN A 131 -29.22 -9.70 -6.77
N GLY A 132 -28.74 -9.45 -8.00
CA GLY A 132 -29.58 -9.40 -9.20
C GLY A 132 -30.40 -8.13 -9.37
N VAL A 133 -30.09 -7.07 -8.62
CA VAL A 133 -30.79 -5.77 -8.74
C VAL A 133 -30.37 -5.08 -10.04
N PRO A 134 -31.31 -4.74 -10.95
CA PRO A 134 -31.00 -4.10 -12.22
C PRO A 134 -30.35 -2.71 -12.05
N ALA A 135 -29.42 -2.35 -12.94
CA ALA A 135 -28.68 -1.07 -12.87
C ALA A 135 -29.57 0.19 -12.84
N HIS A 136 -30.75 0.15 -13.47
CA HIS A 136 -31.71 1.27 -13.46
C HIS A 136 -32.40 1.49 -12.10
N GLN A 137 -32.30 0.52 -11.18
CA GLN A 137 -32.83 0.56 -9.81
C GLN A 137 -31.73 0.78 -8.76
N GLN A 138 -30.46 0.87 -9.19
CA GLN A 138 -29.33 1.19 -8.31
C GLN A 138 -29.21 2.72 -8.15
N PRO A 139 -28.73 3.21 -6.99
CA PRO A 139 -28.56 4.65 -6.77
C PRO A 139 -27.63 5.28 -7.81
N ARG A 140 -28.00 6.45 -8.36
CA ARG A 140 -27.16 7.19 -9.32
C ARG A 140 -26.04 7.94 -8.59
N GLY A 141 -24.85 7.92 -9.18
CA GLY A 141 -23.65 8.60 -8.69
C GLY A 141 -23.69 10.12 -8.82
#